data_AF-A0AAQ0B4Q5-F1
#
_entry.id   AF-A0AAQ0B4Q5-F1
#
_cell.length_a   1.000
_cell.length_b   1.000
_cell.length_c   1.000
_cell.angle_alpha   90.00
_cell.angle_beta   90.00
_cell.angle_gamma   90.00
#
_symmetry.space_group_name_H-M   'P 1'
#
loop_
_entity.id
_entity.type
_entity.pdbx_description
1 polymer ?
#
loop_
_entity_poly.entity_id
_entity_poly.type
_entity_poly.pdbx_seq_one_letter_code
_entity_poly.pdbx_strand_id
1 'polypeptide(L)'
;MFLLKFPTHRFSCVNRMQHEKTCIDRRFGMILNDRNILCVFKSLLKHFKIHKKFFIPEVFLKIKVLNGVRILIVPFFIIMIRDIRLFIEPQLWAEEGTIYFREAYLYGFKTIFKAEFGYYSLLPRTFSYVSNLFPLETVPMFMILFSLFVWLVPHILIGLSRNERLHSFKNKTICSLILLLTGPSDEIFLNSINLHFVTPWILILIGMDNLNRISKARSVLYVFLSWVSLLNGSVSIFVLPTYIYLILSQKKYKFLIFSLFPVLIQLYSIFIFNNNNSFHDRFSFSMEEFNLVYYYRVLLGSFVGEIGSRYSILNLIEIQSWIKLKTVLFLFFTGLVLFVIKERNKFASSLMIGSVTVSILMYIFALNPKYPNLLIGGGRYFYLPNTMLVIGYLFFYFKKVDFKIPATLIYAIPIILSLFSSGVAYFNKSRYCSDCASWKTEVRQNFRQNKKIQISPKGWIIDFNL
;
A
#
# COMPACT_ATOMS: atom_id res chain seq x y z
N MET A 1 -51.15 3.80 34.39
CA MET A 1 -51.45 3.63 35.82
C MET A 1 -50.14 3.47 36.56
N PHE A 2 -49.87 4.40 37.46
CA PHE A 2 -48.61 4.63 38.16
C PHE A 2 -48.41 3.67 39.35
N LEU A 3 -47.15 3.60 39.82
CA LEU A 3 -46.68 3.33 41.20
C LEU A 3 -46.07 1.97 41.57
N LEU A 4 -44.75 2.07 41.73
CA LEU A 4 -43.80 1.42 42.63
C LEU A 4 -44.34 0.87 43.96
N LYS A 5 -43.72 -0.23 44.44
CA LYS A 5 -43.37 -0.44 45.87
C LYS A 5 -42.24 -1.47 46.04
N PHE A 6 -41.21 -1.10 46.79
CA PHE A 6 -40.20 -1.95 47.45
C PHE A 6 -40.65 -2.24 48.90
N PRO A 7 -40.16 -3.33 49.54
CA PRO A 7 -39.23 -3.21 50.70
C PRO A 7 -38.16 -4.36 50.75
N THR A 8 -36.86 -4.12 50.99
CA THR A 8 -36.05 -4.08 52.24
C THR A 8 -36.06 -5.31 53.17
N HIS A 9 -34.89 -5.94 53.38
CA HIS A 9 -34.24 -6.32 54.67
C HIS A 9 -32.85 -6.97 54.41
N ARG A 10 -31.73 -6.35 54.83
CA ARG A 10 -30.88 -6.55 56.04
C ARG A 10 -30.16 -7.90 56.18
N PHE A 11 -28.82 -7.89 56.16
CA PHE A 11 -27.86 -8.67 57.00
C PHE A 11 -26.47 -8.00 56.85
N SER A 12 -25.99 -7.23 57.83
CA SER A 12 -25.14 -7.57 59.01
C SER A 12 -23.63 -7.69 58.73
N CYS A 13 -22.88 -6.83 59.41
CA CYS A 13 -21.41 -6.71 59.44
C CYS A 13 -20.70 -7.92 60.08
N VAL A 14 -19.48 -8.22 59.64
CA VAL A 14 -18.42 -8.80 60.49
C VAL A 14 -17.08 -8.11 60.19
N ASN A 15 -16.48 -7.58 61.26
CA ASN A 15 -15.16 -6.96 61.36
C ASN A 15 -14.02 -8.00 61.35
N ARG A 16 -12.85 -7.62 60.81
CA ARG A 16 -11.53 -7.87 61.45
C ARG A 16 -10.42 -7.00 60.84
N MET A 17 -10.00 -5.99 61.60
CA MET A 17 -8.62 -5.48 61.68
C MET A 17 -7.76 -6.57 62.39
N GLN A 18 -6.43 -6.66 62.38
CA GLN A 18 -5.33 -5.68 62.41
C GLN A 18 -4.01 -6.50 62.39
N HIS A 19 -2.93 -6.04 61.76
CA HIS A 19 -1.59 -5.96 62.38
C HIS A 19 -0.55 -5.33 61.44
N GLU A 20 0.45 -4.75 62.07
CA GLU A 20 1.31 -3.64 61.64
C GLU A 20 2.79 -4.04 61.90
N LYS A 21 3.75 -3.30 61.29
CA LYS A 21 5.21 -3.19 61.59
C LYS A 21 6.15 -4.25 60.95
N THR A 22 7.37 -4.00 60.44
CA THR A 22 8.31 -2.84 60.41
C THR A 22 9.55 -3.12 59.51
N CYS A 23 10.15 -2.04 58.99
CA CYS A 23 11.59 -1.71 58.77
C CYS A 23 12.66 -2.63 58.11
N ILE A 24 13.36 -1.99 57.13
CA ILE A 24 14.82 -1.89 56.87
C ILE A 24 15.59 -3.13 56.36
N ASP A 25 16.15 -3.08 55.13
CA ASP A 25 17.60 -2.85 54.93
C ASP A 25 18.00 -2.60 53.44
N ARG A 26 19.07 -1.82 53.26
CA ARG A 26 19.72 -1.42 52.00
C ARG A 26 20.62 -2.55 51.49
N ARG A 27 20.62 -2.80 50.17
CA ARG A 27 21.87 -3.01 49.40
C ARG A 27 21.65 -2.87 47.89
N PHE A 28 22.52 -2.07 47.30
CA PHE A 28 22.72 -1.86 45.88
C PHE A 28 23.07 -3.16 45.15
N GLY A 29 22.41 -3.41 44.02
CA GLY A 29 22.70 -4.49 43.08
C GLY A 29 21.92 -4.25 41.80
N MET A 30 22.45 -3.38 40.93
CA MET A 30 21.82 -2.98 39.68
C MET A 30 21.95 -4.11 38.65
N ILE A 31 20.96 -5.02 38.63
CA ILE A 31 20.71 -5.94 37.52
C ILE A 31 19.46 -5.42 36.82
N LEU A 32 19.64 -4.88 35.62
CA LEU A 32 18.55 -4.41 34.75
C LEU A 32 17.68 -5.62 34.37
N ASN A 33 16.48 -5.67 34.92
CA ASN A 33 15.46 -6.69 34.67
C ASN A 33 14.31 -6.08 33.87
N ASP A 34 13.79 -6.81 32.88
CA ASP A 34 12.83 -6.42 31.82
C ASP A 34 11.45 -5.87 32.29
N ARG A 35 11.27 -5.64 33.59
CA ARG A 35 9.99 -5.19 34.18
C ARG A 35 9.77 -3.67 34.16
N ASN A 36 10.82 -2.86 33.98
CA ASN A 36 10.69 -1.40 34.05
C ASN A 36 10.14 -0.74 32.77
N ILE A 37 10.21 -1.41 31.61
CA ILE A 37 9.61 -0.91 30.36
C ILE A 37 8.07 -1.06 30.39
N LEU A 38 7.53 -2.05 31.12
CA LEU A 38 6.08 -2.24 31.26
C LEU A 38 5.40 -1.19 32.13
N CYS A 39 6.13 -0.53 33.04
CA CYS A 39 5.56 0.50 33.93
C CYS A 39 5.32 1.83 33.22
N VAL A 40 6.15 2.19 32.23
CA VAL A 40 5.97 3.42 31.45
C VAL A 40 4.72 3.33 30.56
N PHE A 41 4.43 2.15 29.99
CA PHE A 41 3.22 1.93 29.19
C PHE A 41 1.92 1.89 30.03
N LYS A 42 1.96 1.35 31.26
CA LYS A 42 0.78 1.33 32.13
C LYS A 42 0.37 2.71 32.64
N SER A 43 1.31 3.64 32.78
CA SER A 43 1.02 5.02 33.22
C SER A 43 0.27 5.81 32.13
N LEU A 44 0.71 5.70 30.87
CA LEU A 44 0.07 6.34 29.71
C LEU A 44 -1.36 5.83 29.44
N LEU A 45 -1.63 4.55 29.71
CA LEU A 45 -2.97 3.95 29.57
C LEU A 45 -3.96 4.36 30.68
N LYS A 46 -3.47 4.84 31.84
CA LYS A 46 -4.34 5.21 32.97
C LYS A 46 -5.00 6.59 32.81
N HIS A 47 -4.50 7.43 31.91
CA HIS A 47 -5.02 8.78 31.65
C HIS A 47 -6.14 8.85 30.60
N PHE A 48 -6.43 7.77 29.86
CA PHE A 48 -7.55 7.71 28.94
C PHE A 48 -8.78 7.03 29.58
N LYS A 49 -9.52 7.80 30.38
CA LYS A 49 -10.87 7.42 30.87
C LYS A 49 -11.88 7.54 29.72
N ILE A 50 -11.86 6.59 28.77
CA ILE A 50 -12.89 6.48 27.74
C ILE A 50 -13.93 5.43 28.17
N HIS A 51 -15.20 5.83 28.08
CA HIS A 51 -16.39 5.10 28.52
C HIS A 51 -16.43 3.62 28.12
N LYS A 52 -16.57 2.76 29.14
CA LYS A 52 -16.57 1.30 29.14
C LYS A 52 -17.84 0.62 28.56
N LYS A 53 -18.56 1.26 27.62
CA LYS A 53 -19.88 0.77 27.15
C LYS A 53 -19.92 0.10 25.77
N PHE A 54 -18.75 -0.25 25.21
CA PHE A 54 -18.63 -0.96 23.92
C PHE A 54 -17.87 -2.28 24.10
N PHE A 55 -18.43 -3.24 24.84
CA PHE A 55 -17.92 -4.61 24.85
C PHE A 55 -18.78 -5.50 23.95
N ILE A 56 -18.31 -5.63 22.70
CA ILE A 56 -18.70 -6.68 21.75
C ILE A 56 -18.16 -8.01 22.28
N PRO A 57 -18.82 -9.18 22.05
CA PRO A 57 -18.39 -10.45 22.63
C PRO A 57 -16.96 -10.80 22.20
N GLU A 58 -16.02 -10.84 23.16
CA GLU A 58 -14.57 -11.00 22.94
C GLU A 58 -14.20 -12.29 22.18
N VAL A 59 -15.02 -13.33 22.27
CA VAL A 59 -14.70 -14.67 21.76
C VAL A 59 -14.81 -14.75 20.22
N PHE A 60 -15.80 -14.08 19.62
CA PHE A 60 -15.94 -14.03 18.16
C PHE A 60 -14.98 -13.03 17.50
N LEU A 61 -14.53 -12.02 18.24
CA LEU A 61 -13.47 -11.10 17.80
C LEU A 61 -12.13 -11.86 17.72
N LYS A 62 -11.78 -12.65 18.74
CA LYS A 62 -10.52 -13.41 18.81
C LYS A 62 -10.32 -14.37 17.64
N ILE A 63 -11.31 -15.22 17.31
CA ILE A 63 -11.14 -16.25 16.26
C ILE A 63 -11.07 -15.64 14.84
N LYS A 64 -11.86 -14.59 14.56
CA LYS A 64 -11.82 -13.90 13.26
C LYS A 64 -10.58 -13.03 13.08
N VAL A 65 -10.11 -12.40 14.15
CA VAL A 65 -8.83 -11.67 14.14
C VAL A 65 -7.68 -12.64 13.89
N LEU A 66 -7.70 -13.84 14.47
CA LEU A 66 -6.65 -14.85 14.25
C LEU A 66 -6.49 -15.24 12.78
N ASN A 67 -7.59 -15.49 12.05
CA ASN A 67 -7.53 -15.81 10.62
C ASN A 67 -7.14 -14.60 9.76
N GLY A 68 -7.53 -13.39 10.17
CA GLY A 68 -7.06 -12.15 9.55
C GLY A 68 -5.56 -11.96 9.73
N VAL A 69 -5.00 -12.25 10.91
CA VAL A 69 -3.55 -12.18 11.17
C VAL A 69 -2.77 -13.21 10.35
N ARG A 70 -3.31 -14.43 10.18
CA ARG A 70 -2.67 -15.48 9.36
C ARG A 70 -2.43 -15.05 7.92
N ILE A 71 -3.32 -14.23 7.32
CA ILE A 71 -3.13 -13.75 5.95
C ILE A 71 -1.93 -12.82 5.80
N LEU A 72 -1.49 -12.18 6.90
CA LEU A 72 -0.42 -11.20 6.89
C LEU A 72 0.96 -11.84 6.99
N ILE A 73 1.03 -13.04 7.57
CA ILE A 73 2.29 -13.77 7.77
C ILE A 73 3.01 -13.95 6.44
N VAL A 74 2.33 -14.48 5.43
CA VAL A 74 2.91 -14.75 4.11
C VAL A 74 3.43 -13.48 3.40
N PRO A 75 2.61 -12.42 3.16
CA PRO A 75 3.11 -11.21 2.51
C PRO A 75 4.18 -10.51 3.34
N PHE A 76 4.11 -10.51 4.68
CA PHE A 76 5.16 -9.97 5.54
C PHE A 76 6.50 -10.65 5.27
N PHE A 77 6.54 -11.98 5.33
CA PHE A 77 7.80 -12.71 5.10
C PHE A 77 8.29 -12.59 3.65
N ILE A 78 7.40 -12.59 2.65
CA ILE A 78 7.80 -12.38 1.25
C ILE A 78 8.43 -11.00 1.06
N ILE A 79 7.85 -9.94 1.65
CA ILE A 79 8.42 -8.59 1.62
C ILE A 79 9.79 -8.57 2.30
N MET A 80 9.92 -9.14 3.50
CA MET A 80 11.20 -9.19 4.24
C MET A 80 12.30 -9.93 3.46
N ILE A 81 11.96 -11.08 2.86
CA ILE A 81 12.91 -11.94 2.15
C ILE A 81 13.33 -11.35 0.80
N ARG A 82 12.49 -10.51 0.15
CA ARG A 82 12.86 -9.86 -1.12
C ARG A 82 14.17 -9.11 -1.03
N ASP A 83 14.36 -8.34 0.04
CA ASP A 83 15.64 -7.68 0.29
C ASP A 83 15.87 -7.45 1.78
N ILE A 84 16.42 -8.47 2.45
CA ILE A 84 16.72 -8.41 3.88
C ILE A 84 17.75 -7.31 4.22
N ARG A 85 18.57 -6.90 3.25
CA ARG A 85 19.62 -5.89 3.45
C ARG A 85 19.01 -4.55 3.85
N LEU A 86 17.80 -4.22 3.38
CA LEU A 86 17.08 -3.01 3.76
C LEU A 86 16.77 -2.92 5.26
N PHE A 87 16.72 -4.06 5.96
CA PHE A 87 16.49 -4.11 7.41
C PHE A 87 17.79 -4.16 8.21
N ILE A 88 18.89 -4.60 7.59
CA ILE A 88 20.21 -4.66 8.24
C ILE A 88 20.95 -3.32 8.07
N GLU A 89 20.90 -2.77 6.86
CA GLU A 89 21.54 -1.53 6.43
C GLU A 89 20.52 -0.61 5.73
N PRO A 90 19.60 -0.02 6.51
CA PRO A 90 18.52 0.78 5.95
C PRO A 90 19.04 2.07 5.32
N GLN A 91 18.46 2.48 4.19
CA GLN A 91 18.85 3.69 3.44
C GLN A 91 17.63 4.51 3.01
N LEU A 92 17.83 5.82 2.81
CA LEU A 92 16.83 6.69 2.20
C LEU A 92 16.95 6.65 0.68
N TRP A 93 15.82 6.85 -0.01
CA TRP A 93 15.75 6.74 -1.45
C TRP A 93 15.42 8.06 -2.16
N ALA A 94 16.36 8.56 -2.96
CA ALA A 94 16.20 9.68 -3.87
C ALA A 94 15.54 10.90 -3.19
N GLU A 95 14.39 11.35 -3.70
CA GLU A 95 13.64 12.49 -3.17
C GLU A 95 13.19 12.31 -1.72
N GLU A 96 13.04 11.06 -1.25
CA GLU A 96 12.73 10.75 0.16
C GLU A 96 13.75 11.39 1.10
N GLY A 97 15.04 11.28 0.75
CA GLY A 97 16.12 11.87 1.53
C GLY A 97 16.32 13.35 1.24
N THR A 98 16.50 13.67 -0.05
CA THR A 98 16.96 15.02 -0.46
C THR A 98 15.89 16.10 -0.35
N ILE A 99 14.61 15.73 -0.42
CA ILE A 99 13.50 16.68 -0.32
C ILE A 99 12.76 16.45 1.00
N TYR A 100 12.12 15.30 1.17
CA TYR A 100 11.16 15.11 2.26
C TYR A 100 11.84 15.08 3.64
N PHE A 101 12.88 14.26 3.81
CA PHE A 101 13.62 14.18 5.07
C PHE A 101 14.42 15.44 5.34
N ARG A 102 15.15 15.95 4.35
CA ARG A 102 15.91 17.21 4.46
C ARG A 102 15.02 18.36 4.96
N GLU A 103 13.88 18.57 4.33
CA GLU A 103 12.98 19.65 4.72
C GLU A 103 12.41 19.41 6.12
N ALA A 104 12.01 18.18 6.46
CA ALA A 104 11.54 17.86 7.80
C ALA A 104 12.61 18.13 8.86
N TYR A 105 13.88 17.85 8.56
CA TYR A 105 15.02 18.14 9.42
C TYR A 105 15.23 19.64 9.62
N LEU A 106 15.17 20.43 8.54
CA LEU A 106 15.45 21.88 8.58
C LEU A 106 14.28 22.73 9.09
N TYR A 107 13.04 22.35 8.75
CA TYR A 107 11.85 23.19 8.95
C TYR A 107 10.78 22.54 9.85
N GLY A 108 10.99 21.28 10.28
CA GLY A 108 10.14 20.62 11.25
C GLY A 108 8.70 20.37 10.78
N PHE A 109 7.75 20.48 11.71
CA PHE A 109 6.35 20.05 11.54
C PHE A 109 5.61 20.74 10.38
N LYS A 110 5.94 21.99 10.07
CA LYS A 110 5.25 22.77 9.01
C LYS A 110 5.37 22.10 7.64
N THR A 111 6.43 21.32 7.43
CA THR A 111 6.65 20.60 6.17
C THR A 111 5.55 19.60 5.88
N ILE A 112 4.85 19.07 6.89
CA ILE A 112 3.77 18.11 6.68
C ILE A 112 2.75 18.64 5.68
N PHE A 113 2.37 19.91 5.81
CA PHE A 113 1.35 20.56 5.00
C PHE A 113 1.85 21.10 3.65
N LYS A 114 3.13 20.91 3.31
CA LYS A 114 3.71 21.39 2.05
C LYS A 114 3.47 20.40 0.92
N ALA A 115 2.77 20.87 -0.12
CA ALA A 115 2.65 20.16 -1.39
C ALA A 115 3.98 20.22 -2.18
N GLU A 116 4.28 19.16 -2.92
CA GLU A 116 5.49 19.03 -3.73
C GLU A 116 5.13 18.49 -5.11
N PHE A 117 5.79 18.95 -6.17
CA PHE A 117 5.52 18.50 -7.56
C PHE A 117 4.07 18.63 -8.04
N GLY A 118 3.29 19.53 -7.43
CA GLY A 118 1.89 19.79 -7.79
C GLY A 118 0.89 18.80 -7.20
N TYR A 119 1.27 18.04 -6.18
CA TYR A 119 0.33 17.24 -5.41
C TYR A 119 0.77 17.17 -3.94
N TYR A 120 -0.14 16.72 -3.09
CA TYR A 120 0.15 16.50 -1.68
C TYR A 120 0.66 15.07 -1.46
N SER A 121 1.74 14.94 -0.68
CA SER A 121 2.46 13.69 -0.39
C SER A 121 2.41 13.39 1.11
N LEU A 122 1.21 13.10 1.64
CA LEU A 122 1.00 12.95 3.08
C LEU A 122 1.95 11.96 3.75
N LEU A 123 2.18 10.78 3.17
CA LEU A 123 2.97 9.73 3.82
C LEU A 123 4.46 10.08 3.85
N PRO A 124 5.14 10.42 2.75
CA PRO A 124 6.55 10.86 2.78
C PRO A 124 6.80 11.98 3.77
N ARG A 125 5.92 12.98 3.79
CA ARG A 125 6.01 14.14 4.68
C ARG A 125 5.88 13.75 6.15
N THR A 126 4.84 12.98 6.47
CA THR A 126 4.58 12.54 7.85
C THR A 126 5.69 11.62 8.34
N PHE A 127 6.12 10.66 7.50
CA PHE A 127 7.16 9.70 7.87
C PHE A 127 8.50 10.39 8.08
N SER A 128 8.85 11.34 7.21
CA SER A 128 10.07 12.14 7.35
C SER A 128 10.08 12.94 8.65
N TYR A 129 8.97 13.62 8.98
CA TYR A 129 8.84 14.37 10.23
C TYR A 129 8.95 13.46 11.46
N VAL A 130 8.21 12.35 11.49
CA VAL A 130 8.22 11.43 12.64
C VAL A 130 9.60 10.77 12.78
N SER A 131 10.24 10.38 11.68
CA SER A 131 11.57 9.77 11.71
C SER A 131 12.63 10.76 12.19
N ASN A 132 12.47 12.05 11.91
CA ASN A 132 13.34 13.12 12.40
C ASN A 132 13.30 13.31 13.93
N LEU A 133 12.33 12.70 14.63
CA LEU A 133 12.29 12.70 16.10
C LEU A 133 13.28 11.70 16.73
N PHE A 134 13.92 10.86 15.91
CA PHE A 134 14.87 9.85 16.34
C PHE A 134 16.32 10.23 15.95
N PRO A 135 17.34 9.58 16.53
CA PRO A 135 18.73 9.80 16.12
C PRO A 135 18.92 9.62 14.61
N LEU A 136 19.72 10.50 14.01
CA LEU A 136 19.93 10.56 12.57
C LEU A 136 20.35 9.21 11.96
N GLU A 137 21.14 8.42 12.69
CA GLU A 137 21.59 7.08 12.31
C GLU A 137 20.45 6.06 12.15
N THR A 138 19.29 6.30 12.75
CA THR A 138 18.13 5.39 12.76
C THR A 138 16.99 5.82 11.84
N VAL A 139 17.06 7.04 11.29
CA VAL A 139 16.02 7.61 10.42
C VAL A 139 15.60 6.65 9.30
N PRO A 140 16.51 6.05 8.50
CA PRO A 140 16.09 5.19 7.40
C PRO A 140 15.35 3.93 7.87
N MET A 141 15.70 3.41 9.07
CA MET A 141 15.00 2.26 9.64
C MET A 141 13.53 2.59 9.88
N PHE A 142 13.24 3.74 10.51
CA PHE A 142 11.87 4.15 10.78
C PHE A 142 11.09 4.41 9.48
N MET A 143 11.72 5.05 8.49
CA MET A 143 11.10 5.26 7.16
C MET A 143 10.71 3.94 6.49
N ILE A 144 11.58 2.94 6.54
CA ILE A 144 11.31 1.60 5.99
C ILE A 144 10.21 0.89 6.78
N LEU A 145 10.22 0.96 8.11
CA LEU A 145 9.19 0.33 8.95
C LEU A 145 7.82 0.95 8.72
N PHE A 146 7.73 2.27 8.59
CA PHE A 146 6.47 2.94 8.23
C PHE A 146 6.00 2.58 6.82
N SER A 147 6.93 2.50 5.86
CA SER A 147 6.62 2.06 4.49
C SER A 147 6.13 0.62 4.45
N LEU A 148 6.77 -0.29 5.20
CA LEU A 148 6.35 -1.68 5.38
C LEU A 148 4.93 -1.76 5.97
N PHE A 149 4.64 -0.96 6.99
CA PHE A 149 3.31 -0.91 7.58
C PHE A 149 2.23 -0.57 6.54
N VAL A 150 2.47 0.45 5.71
CA VAL A 150 1.53 0.85 4.63
C VAL A 150 1.41 -0.24 3.56
N TRP A 151 2.52 -0.88 3.19
CA TRP A 151 2.52 -2.04 2.30
C TRP A 151 1.62 -3.17 2.81
N LEU A 152 1.53 -3.38 4.12
CA LEU A 152 0.66 -4.39 4.72
C LEU A 152 -0.83 -3.99 4.76
N VAL A 153 -1.17 -2.70 4.65
CA VAL A 153 -2.57 -2.22 4.77
C VAL A 153 -3.51 -2.87 3.74
N PRO A 154 -3.19 -2.93 2.43
CA PRO A 154 -4.03 -3.65 1.46
C PRO A 154 -4.24 -5.12 1.83
N HIS A 155 -3.22 -5.80 2.35
CA HIS A 155 -3.32 -7.19 2.79
C HIS A 155 -4.20 -7.37 4.03
N ILE A 156 -4.15 -6.41 4.97
CA ILE A 156 -5.08 -6.32 6.09
C ILE A 156 -6.51 -6.16 5.58
N LEU A 157 -6.75 -5.29 4.60
CA LEU A 157 -8.08 -5.08 4.02
C LEU A 157 -8.61 -6.33 3.31
N ILE A 158 -7.77 -7.06 2.57
CA ILE A 158 -8.11 -8.38 2.00
C ILE A 158 -8.49 -9.36 3.12
N GLY A 159 -7.68 -9.43 4.18
CA GLY A 159 -7.92 -10.27 5.36
C GLY A 159 -9.25 -9.99 6.05
N LEU A 160 -9.61 -8.72 6.17
CA LEU A 160 -10.82 -8.26 6.83
C LEU A 160 -12.05 -8.27 5.91
N SER A 161 -11.88 -8.36 4.59
CA SER A 161 -12.94 -8.20 3.59
C SER A 161 -14.15 -9.11 3.87
N ARG A 162 -15.35 -8.55 3.69
CA ARG A 162 -16.64 -9.24 3.73
C ARG A 162 -17.21 -9.47 2.32
N ASN A 163 -16.41 -9.24 1.28
CA ASN A 163 -16.77 -9.58 -0.10
C ASN A 163 -16.86 -11.12 -0.25
N GLU A 164 -17.92 -11.59 -0.90
CA GLU A 164 -18.19 -13.03 -1.09
C GLU A 164 -17.10 -13.74 -1.90
N ARG A 165 -16.47 -13.06 -2.87
CA ARG A 165 -15.34 -13.60 -3.66
C ARG A 165 -14.07 -13.75 -2.84
N LEU A 166 -13.93 -12.99 -1.76
CA LEU A 166 -12.80 -13.04 -0.82
C LEU A 166 -13.22 -13.69 0.50
N HIS A 167 -14.26 -14.54 0.53
CA HIS A 167 -14.68 -15.18 1.77
C HIS A 167 -13.69 -16.26 2.23
N SER A 168 -13.18 -17.08 1.31
CA SER A 168 -12.29 -18.21 1.64
C SER A 168 -10.84 -17.75 1.89
N PHE A 169 -10.15 -18.46 2.78
CA PHE A 169 -8.73 -18.21 3.07
C PHE A 169 -7.86 -18.37 1.82
N LYS A 170 -8.16 -19.38 0.97
CA LYS A 170 -7.49 -19.61 -0.32
C LYS A 170 -7.60 -18.38 -1.22
N ASN A 171 -8.81 -17.83 -1.40
CA ASN A 171 -9.03 -16.70 -2.29
C ASN A 171 -8.34 -15.43 -1.78
N LYS A 172 -8.38 -15.20 -0.46
CA LYS A 172 -7.63 -14.11 0.17
C LYS A 172 -6.12 -14.26 -0.06
N THR A 173 -5.60 -15.48 0.08
CA THR A 173 -4.16 -15.74 -0.06
C THR A 173 -3.71 -15.49 -1.49
N ILE A 174 -4.44 -16.03 -2.48
CA ILE A 174 -4.12 -15.83 -3.90
C ILE A 174 -4.22 -14.34 -4.27
N CYS A 175 -5.28 -13.65 -3.85
CA CYS A 175 -5.43 -12.21 -4.11
C CYS A 175 -4.29 -11.40 -3.47
N SER A 176 -3.91 -11.74 -2.24
CA SER A 176 -2.78 -11.12 -1.53
C SER A 176 -1.46 -11.36 -2.25
N LEU A 177 -1.22 -12.58 -2.76
CA LEU A 177 0.00 -12.92 -3.51
C LEU A 177 0.06 -12.18 -4.85
N ILE A 178 -1.03 -12.13 -5.60
CA ILE A 178 -1.10 -11.38 -6.87
C ILE A 178 -0.82 -9.90 -6.63
N LEU A 179 -1.44 -9.30 -5.60
CA LEU A 179 -1.22 -7.90 -5.28
C LEU A 179 0.25 -7.58 -4.98
N LEU A 180 0.95 -8.51 -4.32
CA LEU A 180 2.35 -8.35 -3.95
C LEU A 180 3.31 -8.63 -5.10
N LEU A 181 3.04 -9.69 -5.87
CA LEU A 181 3.98 -10.27 -6.82
C LEU A 181 3.78 -9.77 -8.25
N THR A 182 2.62 -9.22 -8.63
CA THR A 182 2.36 -8.78 -10.01
C THR A 182 2.92 -7.38 -10.28
N GLY A 183 3.70 -7.24 -11.36
CA GLY A 183 4.27 -5.97 -11.81
C GLY A 183 5.18 -5.24 -10.81
N PRO A 184 6.00 -5.92 -9.98
CA PRO A 184 6.81 -5.24 -8.99
C PRO A 184 7.93 -4.47 -9.69
N SER A 185 8.06 -3.20 -9.33
CA SER A 185 9.24 -2.41 -9.65
C SER A 185 10.15 -2.36 -8.41
N ASP A 186 11.45 -2.18 -8.62
CA ASP A 186 12.37 -1.91 -7.50
C ASP A 186 12.13 -0.52 -6.94
N GLU A 187 11.70 0.41 -7.78
CA GLU A 187 11.40 1.78 -7.39
C GLU A 187 10.25 1.84 -6.39
N ILE A 188 9.25 0.96 -6.47
CA ILE A 188 8.11 0.99 -5.53
C ILE A 188 8.43 0.35 -4.17
N PHE A 189 9.54 -0.36 -4.05
CA PHE A 189 9.78 -1.24 -2.92
C PHE A 189 10.26 -0.45 -1.68
N LEU A 190 9.50 -0.58 -0.59
CA LEU A 190 9.82 -0.11 0.77
C LEU A 190 10.38 1.32 0.92
N ASN A 191 9.96 2.25 0.06
CA ASN A 191 10.20 3.68 0.25
C ASN A 191 8.89 4.46 0.26
N SER A 192 8.87 5.54 1.03
CA SER A 192 7.67 6.33 1.28
C SER A 192 7.20 7.07 0.02
N ILE A 193 8.13 7.56 -0.80
CA ILE A 193 7.81 8.37 -1.97
C ILE A 193 7.02 7.61 -3.02
N ASN A 194 7.22 6.30 -3.16
CA ASN A 194 6.48 5.47 -4.12
C ASN A 194 5.26 4.73 -3.51
N LEU A 195 4.94 4.96 -2.23
CA LEU A 195 3.71 4.41 -1.63
C LEU A 195 2.44 4.87 -2.35
N HIS A 196 2.50 5.98 -3.09
CA HIS A 196 1.37 6.46 -3.90
C HIS A 196 0.95 5.50 -5.02
N PHE A 197 1.76 4.50 -5.40
CA PHE A 197 1.35 3.41 -6.29
C PHE A 197 0.65 2.27 -5.56
N VAL A 198 0.88 2.12 -4.25
CA VAL A 198 0.31 1.05 -3.42
C VAL A 198 -0.99 1.50 -2.75
N THR A 199 -1.03 2.72 -2.23
CA THR A 199 -2.21 3.26 -1.54
C THR A 199 -3.51 3.26 -2.35
N PRO A 200 -3.54 3.44 -3.69
CA PRO A 200 -4.77 3.34 -4.50
C PRO A 200 -5.52 2.02 -4.31
N TRP A 201 -4.82 0.94 -3.99
CA TRP A 201 -5.45 -0.34 -3.66
C TRP A 201 -6.32 -0.28 -2.41
N ILE A 202 -6.04 0.62 -1.48
CA ILE A 202 -6.90 0.89 -0.32
C ILE A 202 -8.30 1.32 -0.80
N LEU A 203 -8.39 2.26 -1.74
CA LEU A 203 -9.66 2.71 -2.31
C LEU A 203 -10.38 1.57 -3.03
N ILE A 204 -9.67 0.84 -3.90
CA ILE A 204 -10.22 -0.27 -4.67
C ILE A 204 -10.78 -1.35 -3.71
N LEU A 205 -10.02 -1.76 -2.70
CA LEU A 205 -10.43 -2.79 -1.75
C LEU A 205 -11.60 -2.35 -0.87
N ILE A 206 -11.65 -1.07 -0.47
CA ILE A 206 -12.82 -0.48 0.22
C ILE A 206 -14.05 -0.51 -0.69
N GLY A 207 -13.91 -0.08 -1.95
CA GLY A 207 -14.99 -0.08 -2.94
C GLY A 207 -15.52 -1.49 -3.24
N MET A 208 -14.63 -2.48 -3.22
CA MET A 208 -14.99 -3.88 -3.42
C MET A 208 -15.67 -4.51 -2.20
N ASP A 209 -15.45 -4.02 -0.99
CA ASP A 209 -16.02 -4.61 0.22
C ASP A 209 -17.54 -4.41 0.31
N ASN A 210 -18.23 -5.25 1.08
CA ASN A 210 -19.67 -5.12 1.29
C ASN A 210 -19.96 -4.12 2.41
N LEU A 211 -20.17 -2.85 2.03
CA LEU A 211 -20.38 -1.74 2.96
C LEU A 211 -21.72 -1.81 3.71
N ASN A 212 -22.66 -2.66 3.29
CA ASN A 212 -23.89 -2.90 4.06
C ASN A 212 -23.64 -3.80 5.27
N ARG A 213 -22.57 -4.59 5.25
CA ARG A 213 -22.25 -5.55 6.30
C ARG A 213 -21.19 -5.03 7.27
N ILE A 214 -20.68 -3.81 7.17
CA ILE A 214 -19.62 -3.30 8.07
C ILE A 214 -20.18 -2.51 9.27
N SER A 215 -19.42 -2.49 10.37
CA SER A 215 -19.77 -1.68 11.55
C SER A 215 -19.49 -0.19 11.31
N LYS A 216 -20.11 0.69 12.10
CA LYS A 216 -19.86 2.15 12.06
C LYS A 216 -18.39 2.49 12.25
N ALA A 217 -17.72 1.87 13.22
CA ALA A 217 -16.29 2.08 13.47
C ALA A 217 -15.42 1.71 12.25
N ARG A 218 -15.72 0.58 11.58
CA ARG A 218 -15.03 0.19 10.34
C ARG A 218 -15.32 1.15 9.19
N SER A 219 -16.54 1.69 9.11
CA SER A 219 -16.87 2.73 8.13
C SER A 219 -16.06 4.00 8.36
N VAL A 220 -15.87 4.45 9.60
CA VAL A 220 -15.03 5.61 9.91
C VAL A 220 -13.58 5.33 9.56
N LEU A 221 -13.07 4.15 9.92
CA LEU A 221 -11.73 3.71 9.52
C LEU A 221 -11.56 3.73 7.98
N TYR A 222 -12.57 3.27 7.23
CA TYR A 222 -12.51 3.29 5.78
C TYR A 222 -12.46 4.71 5.22
N VAL A 223 -13.25 5.65 5.75
CA VAL A 223 -13.15 7.07 5.36
C VAL A 223 -11.73 7.60 5.63
N PHE A 224 -11.18 7.33 6.81
CA PHE A 224 -9.82 7.73 7.15
C PHE A 224 -8.77 7.13 6.20
N LEU A 225 -8.86 5.83 5.91
CA LEU A 225 -7.94 5.17 4.98
C LEU A 225 -8.10 5.68 3.54
N SER A 226 -9.32 6.00 3.10
CA SER A 226 -9.56 6.68 1.83
C SER A 226 -8.86 8.03 1.79
N TRP A 227 -8.90 8.79 2.89
CA TRP A 227 -8.21 10.07 2.97
C TRP A 227 -6.70 9.92 2.89
N VAL A 228 -6.13 8.96 3.63
CA VAL A 228 -4.69 8.66 3.55
C VAL A 228 -4.29 8.33 2.12
N SER A 229 -5.08 7.51 1.41
CA SER A 229 -4.81 7.19 0.01
C SER A 229 -4.89 8.42 -0.90
N LEU A 230 -5.96 9.21 -0.80
CA LEU A 230 -6.20 10.36 -1.67
C LEU A 230 -5.22 11.51 -1.41
N LEU A 231 -4.72 11.66 -0.19
CA LEU A 231 -3.73 12.67 0.19
C LEU A 231 -2.28 12.22 -0.06
N ASN A 232 -2.06 11.01 -0.53
CA ASN A 232 -0.73 10.47 -0.79
C ASN A 232 -0.47 10.31 -2.29
N GLY A 233 -0.22 11.43 -2.97
CA GLY A 233 0.07 11.48 -4.39
C GLY A 233 -1.15 11.53 -5.30
N SER A 234 -0.91 11.84 -6.57
CA SER A 234 -1.95 12.00 -7.60
C SER A 234 -2.54 10.68 -8.10
N VAL A 235 -1.81 9.57 -7.97
CA VAL A 235 -2.20 8.28 -8.56
C VAL A 235 -3.52 7.73 -8.01
N SER A 236 -3.85 8.02 -6.74
CA SER A 236 -5.15 7.65 -6.15
C SER A 236 -6.33 8.34 -6.85
N ILE A 237 -6.11 9.48 -7.51
CA ILE A 237 -7.14 10.17 -8.32
C ILE A 237 -7.48 9.33 -9.56
N PHE A 238 -6.49 8.65 -10.14
CA PHE A 238 -6.68 7.87 -11.37
C PHE A 238 -7.60 6.65 -11.18
N VAL A 239 -7.71 6.13 -9.95
CA VAL A 239 -8.63 5.03 -9.61
C VAL A 239 -10.01 5.50 -9.15
N LEU A 240 -10.25 6.82 -9.05
CA LEU A 240 -11.54 7.35 -8.60
C LEU A 240 -12.73 6.87 -9.45
N PRO A 241 -12.66 6.79 -10.81
CA PRO A 241 -13.78 6.28 -11.59
C PRO A 241 -14.20 4.87 -11.16
N THR A 242 -13.24 3.97 -10.94
CA THR A 242 -13.48 2.60 -10.45
C THR A 242 -14.04 2.61 -9.03
N TYR A 243 -13.44 3.39 -8.12
CA TYR A 243 -13.88 3.50 -6.73
C TYR A 243 -15.31 4.05 -6.64
N ILE A 244 -15.60 5.17 -7.31
CA ILE A 244 -16.91 5.81 -7.38
C ILE A 244 -17.94 4.82 -7.91
N TYR A 245 -17.67 4.17 -9.04
CA TYR A 245 -18.56 3.16 -9.61
C TYR A 245 -18.91 2.05 -8.61
N LEU A 246 -17.89 1.50 -7.94
CA LEU A 246 -18.07 0.43 -6.96
C LEU A 246 -18.92 0.86 -5.77
N ILE A 247 -18.71 2.06 -5.22
CA ILE A 247 -19.47 2.58 -4.09
C ILE A 247 -20.90 2.96 -4.49
N LEU A 248 -21.09 3.59 -5.65
CA LEU A 248 -22.41 3.93 -6.19
C LEU A 248 -23.24 2.68 -6.46
N SER A 249 -22.62 1.59 -6.92
CA SER A 249 -23.30 0.31 -7.13
C SER A 249 -23.89 -0.29 -5.85
N GLN A 250 -23.37 0.13 -4.68
CA GLN A 250 -23.86 -0.26 -3.35
C GLN A 250 -24.81 0.79 -2.73
N LYS A 251 -25.14 1.88 -3.45
CA LYS A 251 -26.00 2.99 -3.01
C LYS A 251 -25.52 3.69 -1.72
N LYS A 252 -24.20 3.79 -1.51
CA LYS A 252 -23.58 4.40 -0.32
C LYS A 252 -23.14 5.85 -0.55
N TYR A 253 -24.05 6.72 -0.99
CA TYR A 253 -23.76 8.10 -1.38
C TYR A 253 -23.12 8.94 -0.27
N LYS A 254 -23.65 8.89 0.97
CA LYS A 254 -23.09 9.64 2.10
C LYS A 254 -21.64 9.26 2.38
N PHE A 255 -21.35 7.95 2.39
CA PHE A 255 -19.99 7.45 2.57
C PHE A 255 -19.07 7.93 1.46
N LEU A 256 -19.53 7.89 0.20
CA LEU A 256 -18.77 8.37 -0.95
C LEU A 256 -18.37 9.84 -0.77
N ILE A 257 -19.33 10.72 -0.49
CA ILE A 257 -19.10 12.15 -0.32
C ILE A 257 -18.03 12.41 0.75
N PHE A 258 -18.17 11.82 1.94
CA PHE A 258 -17.15 11.99 2.99
C PHE A 258 -15.79 11.44 2.60
N SER A 259 -15.74 10.29 1.91
CA SER A 259 -14.47 9.69 1.47
C SER A 259 -13.74 10.53 0.41
N LEU A 260 -14.47 11.29 -0.42
CA LEU A 260 -13.91 12.07 -1.53
C LEU A 260 -13.49 13.50 -1.12
N PHE A 261 -13.78 13.95 0.09
CA PHE A 261 -13.42 15.30 0.54
C PHE A 261 -11.96 15.71 0.25
N PRO A 262 -10.94 14.85 0.45
CA PRO A 262 -9.54 15.22 0.20
C PRO A 262 -9.16 15.41 -1.27
N VAL A 263 -10.03 15.02 -2.21
CA VAL A 263 -9.83 15.33 -3.63
C VAL A 263 -9.75 16.84 -3.84
N LEU A 264 -10.50 17.63 -3.06
CA LEU A 264 -10.46 19.09 -3.13
C LEU A 264 -9.06 19.64 -2.78
N ILE A 265 -8.40 19.04 -1.79
CA ILE A 265 -7.04 19.43 -1.38
C ILE A 265 -6.03 19.10 -2.47
N GLN A 266 -6.17 17.94 -3.12
CA GLN A 266 -5.30 17.58 -4.24
C GLN A 266 -5.50 18.48 -5.46
N LEU A 267 -6.76 18.76 -5.83
CA LEU A 267 -7.06 19.69 -6.91
C LEU A 267 -6.49 21.07 -6.63
N TYR A 268 -6.67 21.58 -5.41
CA TYR A 268 -6.07 22.84 -4.97
C TYR A 268 -4.54 22.84 -5.10
N SER A 269 -3.88 21.74 -4.68
CA SER A 269 -2.42 21.58 -4.81
C SER A 269 -1.96 21.58 -6.28
N ILE A 270 -2.73 20.99 -7.18
CA ILE A 270 -2.48 21.00 -8.63
C ILE A 270 -2.65 22.42 -9.18
N PHE A 271 -3.72 23.13 -8.81
CA PHE A 271 -4.03 24.47 -9.32
C PHE A 271 -3.02 25.53 -8.87
N ILE A 272 -2.53 25.45 -7.63
CA ILE A 272 -1.53 26.40 -7.12
C ILE A 272 -0.14 26.15 -7.67
N PHE A 273 0.12 24.96 -8.21
CA PHE A 273 1.41 24.63 -8.77
C PHE A 273 1.66 25.39 -10.07
N ASN A 274 2.14 26.62 -9.92
CA ASN A 274 2.44 27.54 -11.01
C ASN A 274 3.84 27.25 -11.55
N ASN A 275 3.95 26.27 -12.44
CA ASN A 275 5.16 26.06 -13.22
C ASN A 275 4.79 26.13 -14.71
N ASN A 276 4.83 27.34 -15.26
CA ASN A 276 4.45 27.70 -16.63
C ASN A 276 5.09 26.80 -17.70
N ASN A 277 6.28 26.25 -17.43
CA ASN A 277 7.00 25.39 -18.39
C ASN A 277 6.58 23.90 -18.30
N SER A 278 5.90 23.47 -17.24
CA SER A 278 5.63 22.05 -17.01
C SER A 278 4.25 21.59 -17.45
N PHE A 279 3.30 22.51 -17.67
CA PHE A 279 1.92 22.15 -18.00
C PHE A 279 1.80 21.71 -19.47
N HIS A 280 2.31 22.49 -20.43
CA HIS A 280 2.20 22.18 -21.87
C HIS A 280 2.89 20.85 -22.24
N ASP A 281 4.06 20.57 -21.66
CA ASP A 281 4.83 19.33 -21.87
C ASP A 281 4.27 18.11 -21.12
N ARG A 282 3.05 18.17 -20.56
CA ARG A 282 2.41 17.04 -19.86
C ARG A 282 1.16 16.51 -20.54
N PHE A 283 0.65 17.16 -21.59
CA PHE A 283 -0.63 16.77 -22.21
C PHE A 283 -0.49 16.17 -23.61
N SER A 284 0.69 15.71 -24.01
CA SER A 284 0.84 15.09 -25.33
C SER A 284 0.34 13.64 -25.28
N PHE A 285 -0.42 13.22 -26.29
CA PHE A 285 -0.94 11.85 -26.38
C PHE A 285 -0.70 11.32 -27.79
N SER A 286 0.12 10.28 -27.90
CA SER A 286 0.30 9.51 -29.13
C SER A 286 -0.43 8.18 -28.98
N MET A 287 -1.45 7.96 -29.81
CA MET A 287 -2.21 6.71 -29.79
C MET A 287 -1.34 5.51 -30.16
N GLU A 288 -0.37 5.69 -31.07
CA GLU A 288 0.55 4.63 -31.49
C GLU A 288 1.48 4.21 -30.34
N GLU A 289 2.14 5.17 -29.70
CA GLU A 289 3.02 4.92 -28.56
C GLU A 289 2.23 4.35 -27.36
N PHE A 290 1.05 4.91 -27.07
CA PHE A 290 0.17 4.38 -26.03
C PHE A 290 -0.19 2.92 -26.31
N ASN A 291 -0.60 2.59 -27.54
CA ASN A 291 -0.95 1.22 -27.90
C ASN A 291 0.23 0.26 -27.72
N LEU A 292 1.44 0.67 -28.09
CA LEU A 292 2.65 -0.11 -27.87
C LEU A 292 2.93 -0.32 -26.37
N VAL A 293 2.94 0.76 -25.60
CA VAL A 293 3.20 0.74 -24.15
C VAL A 293 2.15 -0.09 -23.42
N TYR A 294 0.86 0.18 -23.66
CA TYR A 294 -0.24 -0.54 -23.05
C TYR A 294 -0.20 -2.03 -23.40
N TYR A 295 0.03 -2.37 -24.67
CA TYR A 295 0.12 -3.75 -25.10
C TYR A 295 1.26 -4.50 -24.40
N TYR A 296 2.47 -3.94 -24.43
CA TYR A 296 3.66 -4.65 -23.96
C TYR A 296 3.83 -4.60 -22.44
N ARG A 297 3.59 -3.43 -21.81
CA ARG A 297 3.84 -3.22 -20.38
C ARG A 297 2.65 -3.61 -19.52
N VAL A 298 1.43 -3.46 -20.04
CA VAL A 298 0.20 -3.76 -19.30
C VAL A 298 -0.39 -5.09 -19.69
N LEU A 299 -0.82 -5.29 -20.93
CA LEU A 299 -1.49 -6.53 -21.33
C LEU A 299 -0.54 -7.73 -21.25
N LEU A 300 0.61 -7.68 -21.93
CA LEU A 300 1.58 -8.79 -21.88
C LEU A 300 2.34 -8.80 -20.56
N GLY A 301 2.86 -7.65 -20.12
CA GLY A 301 3.68 -7.53 -18.93
C GLY A 301 3.04 -8.09 -17.66
N SER A 302 1.72 -7.99 -17.54
CA SER A 302 0.97 -8.55 -16.40
C SER A 302 1.01 -10.06 -16.28
N PHE A 303 1.14 -10.79 -17.39
CA PHE A 303 1.04 -12.25 -17.42
C PHE A 303 2.35 -12.93 -17.82
N VAL A 304 3.17 -12.27 -18.63
CA VAL A 304 4.33 -12.88 -19.30
C VAL A 304 5.65 -12.21 -18.86
N GLY A 305 5.56 -11.15 -18.05
CA GLY A 305 6.69 -10.43 -17.48
C GLY A 305 7.17 -9.25 -18.32
N GLU A 306 8.08 -8.48 -17.74
CA GLU A 306 8.63 -7.26 -18.35
C GLU A 306 9.55 -7.58 -19.53
N ILE A 307 9.45 -6.80 -20.61
CA ILE A 307 10.39 -6.88 -21.74
C ILE A 307 11.81 -6.61 -21.26
N GLY A 308 12.77 -7.40 -21.74
CA GLY A 308 14.17 -7.28 -21.36
C GLY A 308 14.53 -7.93 -20.02
N SER A 309 13.55 -8.37 -19.22
CA SER A 309 13.84 -9.21 -18.06
C SER A 309 14.28 -10.60 -18.52
N ARG A 310 15.47 -11.05 -18.10
CA ARG A 310 16.00 -12.40 -18.40
C ARG A 310 15.01 -13.52 -18.06
N TYR A 311 14.10 -13.27 -17.12
CA TYR A 311 13.14 -14.23 -16.59
C TYR A 311 11.72 -14.03 -17.11
N SER A 312 11.50 -13.08 -18.03
CA SER A 312 10.21 -12.99 -18.70
C SER A 312 10.03 -14.21 -19.60
N ILE A 313 8.80 -14.71 -19.64
CA ILE A 313 8.45 -15.81 -20.54
C ILE A 313 8.62 -15.36 -22.01
N LEU A 314 8.50 -14.04 -22.26
CA LEU A 314 8.80 -13.43 -23.56
C LEU A 314 10.22 -13.72 -24.02
N ASN A 315 11.21 -13.61 -23.11
CA ASN A 315 12.61 -13.85 -23.44
C ASN A 315 12.95 -15.35 -23.57
N LEU A 316 12.18 -16.23 -22.91
CA LEU A 316 12.37 -17.68 -23.01
C LEU A 316 11.91 -18.27 -24.36
N ILE A 317 10.97 -17.61 -25.05
CA ILE A 317 10.32 -18.12 -26.28
C ILE A 317 10.92 -17.50 -27.56
N GLU A 318 12.00 -16.71 -27.44
CA GLU A 318 12.64 -15.94 -28.52
C GLU A 318 11.71 -14.91 -29.23
N ILE A 319 12.13 -13.65 -29.21
CA ILE A 319 11.31 -12.45 -29.53
C ILE A 319 10.75 -12.45 -30.96
N GLN A 320 11.38 -13.13 -31.92
CA GLN A 320 11.07 -13.02 -33.35
C GLN A 320 9.72 -13.64 -33.75
N SER A 321 9.19 -14.59 -32.97
CA SER A 321 7.87 -15.19 -33.19
C SER A 321 6.69 -14.28 -32.81
N TRP A 322 6.94 -13.20 -32.05
CA TRP A 322 5.90 -12.46 -31.35
C TRP A 322 5.17 -11.40 -32.16
N ILE A 323 5.74 -10.90 -33.26
CA ILE A 323 5.04 -9.94 -34.13
C ILE A 323 3.74 -10.57 -34.67
N LYS A 324 3.78 -11.87 -35.00
CA LYS A 324 2.61 -12.64 -35.46
C LYS A 324 1.62 -12.92 -34.32
N LEU A 325 2.11 -13.19 -33.10
CA LEU A 325 1.27 -13.40 -31.91
C LEU A 325 0.65 -12.11 -31.36
N LYS A 326 1.19 -10.94 -31.70
CA LYS A 326 0.74 -9.65 -31.17
C LYS A 326 -0.76 -9.45 -31.34
N THR A 327 -1.22 -9.60 -32.58
CA THR A 327 -2.63 -9.45 -32.96
C THR A 327 -3.51 -10.50 -32.29
N VAL A 328 -3.07 -11.76 -32.24
CA VAL A 328 -3.83 -12.86 -31.64
C VAL A 328 -4.03 -12.63 -30.14
N LEU A 329 -2.98 -12.26 -29.41
CA LEU A 329 -3.05 -12.00 -27.96
C LEU A 329 -3.85 -10.74 -27.66
N PHE A 330 -3.73 -9.69 -28.47
CA PHE A 330 -4.55 -8.49 -28.32
C PHE A 330 -6.04 -8.79 -28.49
N LEU A 331 -6.39 -9.55 -29.54
CA LEU A 331 -7.77 -10.01 -29.78
C LEU A 331 -8.27 -10.92 -28.65
N PHE A 332 -7.41 -11.82 -28.14
CA PHE A 332 -7.73 -12.67 -27.00
C PHE A 332 -8.06 -11.85 -25.75
N PHE A 333 -7.20 -10.91 -25.36
CA PHE A 333 -7.43 -10.07 -24.19
C PHE A 333 -8.64 -9.16 -24.35
N THR A 334 -8.82 -8.57 -25.53
CA THR A 334 -9.99 -7.75 -25.84
C THR A 334 -11.27 -8.59 -25.76
N GLY A 335 -11.28 -9.77 -26.38
CA GLY A 335 -12.38 -10.72 -26.31
C GLY A 335 -12.68 -11.15 -24.87
N LEU A 336 -11.65 -11.36 -24.05
CA LEU A 336 -11.78 -11.68 -22.63
C LEU A 336 -12.40 -10.51 -21.84
N VAL A 337 -11.96 -9.27 -22.03
CA VAL A 337 -12.56 -8.10 -21.39
C VAL A 337 -14.03 -7.94 -21.79
N LEU A 338 -14.35 -8.03 -23.08
CA LEU A 338 -15.72 -7.98 -23.59
C LEU A 338 -16.57 -9.11 -23.03
N PHE A 339 -16.01 -10.31 -22.91
CA PHE A 339 -16.67 -11.47 -22.31
C PHE A 339 -16.96 -11.25 -20.82
N VAL A 340 -16.01 -10.70 -20.06
CA VAL A 340 -16.21 -10.36 -18.63
C VAL A 340 -17.31 -9.32 -18.46
N ILE A 341 -17.37 -8.32 -19.34
CA ILE A 341 -18.43 -7.31 -19.37
C ILE A 341 -19.78 -7.97 -19.67
N LYS A 342 -19.84 -8.83 -20.69
CA LYS A 342 -21.05 -9.60 -21.05
C LYS A 342 -21.56 -10.47 -19.89
N GLU A 343 -20.65 -11.05 -19.13
CA GLU A 343 -20.94 -11.87 -17.94
C GLU A 343 -21.39 -11.07 -16.71
N ARG A 344 -21.50 -9.74 -16.83
CA ARG A 344 -22.01 -8.82 -15.79
C ARG A 344 -21.31 -8.98 -14.43
N ASN A 345 -20.04 -9.39 -14.43
CA ASN A 345 -19.25 -9.49 -13.20
C ASN A 345 -18.72 -8.11 -12.80
N LYS A 346 -19.54 -7.34 -12.07
CA LYS A 346 -19.29 -5.94 -11.72
C LYS A 346 -17.86 -5.66 -11.25
N PHE A 347 -17.30 -6.48 -10.35
CA PHE A 347 -15.95 -6.26 -9.82
C PHE A 347 -14.86 -6.58 -10.86
N ALA A 348 -14.98 -7.69 -11.59
CA ALA A 348 -14.02 -8.05 -12.62
C ALA A 348 -14.01 -7.01 -13.76
N SER A 349 -15.19 -6.62 -14.23
CA SER A 349 -15.33 -5.60 -15.28
C SER A 349 -14.82 -4.24 -14.81
N SER A 350 -15.12 -3.81 -13.57
CA SER A 350 -14.66 -2.51 -13.06
C SER A 350 -13.14 -2.43 -12.92
N LEU A 351 -12.49 -3.53 -12.55
CA LEU A 351 -11.03 -3.60 -12.42
C LEU A 351 -10.35 -3.64 -13.78
N MET A 352 -10.88 -4.41 -14.74
CA MET A 352 -10.33 -4.47 -16.10
C MET A 352 -10.49 -3.14 -16.84
N ILE A 353 -11.67 -2.53 -16.78
CA ILE A 353 -11.89 -1.19 -17.36
C ILE A 353 -11.05 -0.15 -16.62
N GLY A 354 -11.00 -0.24 -15.28
CA GLY A 354 -10.16 0.62 -14.45
C GLY A 354 -8.68 0.53 -14.81
N SER A 355 -8.16 -0.66 -15.12
CA SER A 355 -6.79 -0.85 -15.61
C SER A 355 -6.52 -0.05 -16.88
N VAL A 356 -7.45 -0.08 -17.85
CA VAL A 356 -7.35 0.73 -19.08
C VAL A 356 -7.36 2.21 -18.73
N THR A 357 -8.32 2.67 -17.92
CA THR A 357 -8.45 4.08 -17.52
C THR A 357 -7.20 4.58 -16.82
N VAL A 358 -6.69 3.85 -15.83
CA VAL A 358 -5.45 4.18 -15.12
C VAL A 358 -4.27 4.21 -16.09
N SER A 359 -4.19 3.27 -17.03
CA SER A 359 -3.11 3.26 -18.03
C SER A 359 -3.13 4.51 -18.91
N ILE A 360 -4.31 4.93 -19.38
CA ILE A 360 -4.48 6.16 -20.17
C ILE A 360 -4.06 7.38 -19.35
N LEU A 361 -4.53 7.49 -18.10
CA LEU A 361 -4.22 8.61 -17.23
C LEU A 361 -2.72 8.65 -16.86
N MET A 362 -2.12 7.51 -16.55
CA MET A 362 -0.66 7.42 -16.34
C MET A 362 0.12 7.82 -17.57
N TYR A 363 -0.33 7.39 -18.75
CA TYR A 363 0.31 7.74 -20.01
C TYR A 363 0.32 9.25 -20.22
N ILE A 364 -0.86 9.87 -20.16
CA ILE A 364 -1.04 11.31 -20.34
C ILE A 364 -0.23 12.07 -19.28
N PHE A 365 -0.47 11.81 -18.00
CA PHE A 365 0.01 12.71 -16.94
C PHE A 365 1.43 12.41 -16.42
N ALA A 366 1.96 11.21 -16.65
CA ALA A 366 3.22 10.77 -16.02
C ALA A 366 4.31 10.30 -17.00
N LEU A 367 3.92 9.72 -18.15
CA LEU A 367 4.85 9.03 -19.08
C LEU A 367 5.15 9.80 -20.37
N ASN A 368 4.71 11.05 -20.53
CA ASN A 368 4.93 11.88 -21.73
C ASN A 368 6.37 11.78 -22.32
N PRO A 369 6.69 12.13 -23.60
CA PRO A 369 7.86 11.67 -24.38
C PRO A 369 9.26 12.03 -23.82
N LYS A 370 9.31 12.57 -22.61
CA LYS A 370 10.46 12.67 -21.69
C LYS A 370 11.21 11.35 -21.47
N TYR A 371 10.61 10.19 -21.73
CA TYR A 371 11.27 8.90 -21.66
C TYR A 371 11.50 8.32 -23.06
N PRO A 372 12.55 8.74 -23.80
CA PRO A 372 12.99 7.97 -24.95
C PRO A 372 13.26 6.55 -24.45
N ASN A 373 12.57 5.56 -25.02
CA ASN A 373 12.48 4.16 -24.56
C ASN A 373 11.45 3.87 -23.44
N LEU A 374 10.20 4.33 -23.58
CA LEU A 374 9.08 3.96 -22.68
C LEU A 374 8.87 2.45 -22.45
N LEU A 375 9.43 1.59 -23.32
CA LEU A 375 9.42 0.14 -23.14
C LEU A 375 10.42 -0.34 -22.06
N ILE A 376 11.45 0.47 -21.75
CA ILE A 376 12.58 0.16 -20.87
C ILE A 376 12.69 1.27 -19.81
N GLY A 377 11.93 1.14 -18.72
CA GLY A 377 11.95 2.11 -17.62
C GLY A 377 10.58 2.35 -16.97
N GLY A 378 10.54 3.17 -15.93
CA GLY A 378 9.29 3.63 -15.31
C GLY A 378 8.39 2.50 -14.80
N GLY A 379 8.96 1.37 -14.36
CA GLY A 379 8.21 0.18 -13.96
C GLY A 379 7.09 0.46 -12.95
N ARG A 380 7.30 1.45 -12.06
CA ARG A 380 6.33 1.89 -11.07
C ARG A 380 4.97 2.29 -11.64
N TYR A 381 4.94 2.92 -12.82
CA TYR A 381 3.69 3.38 -13.45
C TYR A 381 2.80 2.24 -13.96
N PHE A 382 3.36 1.04 -14.13
CA PHE A 382 2.64 -0.13 -14.61
C PHE A 382 2.19 -1.07 -13.49
N TYR A 383 2.68 -0.89 -12.25
CA TYR A 383 2.29 -1.74 -11.11
C TYR A 383 0.77 -1.79 -10.89
N LEU A 384 0.14 -0.61 -10.80
CA LEU A 384 -1.28 -0.49 -10.52
C LEU A 384 -2.18 -1.06 -11.63
N PRO A 385 -2.05 -0.66 -12.92
CA PRO A 385 -2.87 -1.26 -13.96
C PRO A 385 -2.64 -2.78 -14.09
N ASN A 386 -1.39 -3.26 -13.94
CA ASN A 386 -1.10 -4.68 -14.06
C ASN A 386 -1.78 -5.50 -12.96
N THR A 387 -1.64 -5.06 -11.71
CA THR A 387 -2.32 -5.70 -10.58
C THR A 387 -3.84 -5.63 -10.73
N MET A 388 -4.41 -4.52 -11.25
CA MET A 388 -5.86 -4.38 -11.48
C MET A 388 -6.35 -5.37 -12.52
N LEU A 389 -5.62 -5.53 -13.63
CA LEU A 389 -5.95 -6.47 -14.69
C LEU A 389 -5.94 -7.92 -14.18
N VAL A 390 -4.88 -8.32 -13.47
CA VAL A 390 -4.74 -9.70 -12.97
C VAL A 390 -5.74 -10.01 -11.86
N ILE A 391 -5.99 -9.09 -10.92
CA ILE A 391 -7.02 -9.29 -9.88
C ILE A 391 -8.43 -9.27 -10.48
N GLY A 392 -8.67 -8.42 -11.49
CA GLY A 392 -9.92 -8.44 -12.27
C GLY A 392 -10.15 -9.82 -12.90
N TYR A 393 -9.11 -10.41 -13.48
CA TYR A 393 -9.15 -11.76 -14.04
C TYR A 393 -9.36 -12.84 -12.96
N LEU A 394 -8.67 -12.73 -11.83
CA LEU A 394 -8.88 -13.63 -10.68
C LEU A 394 -10.35 -13.64 -10.22
N PHE A 395 -10.99 -12.47 -10.18
CA PHE A 395 -12.39 -12.35 -9.77
C PHE A 395 -13.36 -12.86 -10.81
N PHE A 396 -12.96 -12.84 -12.08
CA PHE A 396 -13.68 -13.55 -13.12
C PHE A 396 -13.56 -15.06 -12.92
N TYR A 397 -12.35 -15.56 -12.69
CA TYR A 397 -12.08 -16.97 -12.39
C TYR A 397 -12.91 -17.47 -11.21
N PHE A 398 -12.89 -16.78 -10.06
CA PHE A 398 -13.66 -17.18 -8.88
C PHE A 398 -15.17 -17.33 -9.10
N LYS A 399 -15.77 -16.58 -10.04
CA LYS A 399 -17.20 -16.70 -10.36
C LYS A 399 -17.50 -18.00 -11.13
N LYS A 400 -16.50 -18.59 -11.79
CA LYS A 400 -16.65 -19.63 -12.80
C LYS A 400 -16.05 -20.98 -12.41
N VAL A 401 -15.50 -21.14 -11.19
CA VAL A 401 -14.84 -22.40 -10.74
C VAL A 401 -15.79 -23.62 -10.68
N ASP A 402 -17.09 -23.45 -10.92
CA ASP A 402 -18.03 -24.57 -11.09
C ASP A 402 -17.87 -25.33 -12.43
N PHE A 403 -16.91 -24.97 -13.28
CA PHE A 403 -16.66 -25.65 -14.55
C PHE A 403 -15.94 -27.01 -14.42
N LYS A 404 -16.12 -27.88 -15.43
CA LYS A 404 -15.37 -29.14 -15.57
C LYS A 404 -13.85 -28.88 -15.58
N ILE A 405 -13.08 -29.83 -15.04
CA ILE A 405 -11.61 -29.80 -14.89
C ILE A 405 -10.84 -29.14 -16.06
N PRO A 406 -11.07 -29.49 -17.34
CA PRO A 406 -10.29 -28.90 -18.44
C PRO A 406 -10.49 -27.39 -18.60
N ALA A 407 -11.69 -26.87 -18.34
CA ALA A 407 -11.95 -25.43 -18.41
C ALA A 407 -11.28 -24.68 -17.24
N THR A 408 -11.25 -25.29 -16.05
CA THR A 408 -10.58 -24.71 -14.86
C THR A 408 -9.09 -24.51 -15.10
N LEU A 409 -8.44 -25.43 -15.83
CA LEU A 409 -7.02 -25.29 -16.20
C LEU A 409 -6.79 -24.09 -17.15
N ILE A 410 -7.63 -23.93 -18.16
CA ILE A 410 -7.53 -22.81 -19.12
C ILE A 410 -7.59 -21.46 -18.40
N TYR A 411 -8.46 -21.32 -17.41
CA TYR A 411 -8.56 -20.08 -16.63
C TYR A 411 -7.47 -19.91 -15.56
N ALA A 412 -6.84 -20.99 -15.12
CA ALA A 412 -5.75 -20.91 -14.15
C ALA A 412 -4.42 -20.50 -14.79
N ILE A 413 -4.19 -20.87 -16.07
CA ILE A 413 -2.94 -20.62 -16.78
C ILE A 413 -2.49 -19.14 -16.69
N PRO A 414 -3.31 -18.12 -17.00
CA PRO A 414 -2.83 -16.74 -16.94
C PRO A 414 -2.41 -16.31 -15.53
N ILE A 415 -3.10 -16.77 -14.50
CA ILE A 415 -2.74 -16.47 -13.10
C ILE A 415 -1.39 -17.13 -12.75
N ILE A 416 -1.19 -18.38 -13.17
CA ILE A 416 0.08 -19.10 -12.95
C ILE A 416 1.23 -18.41 -13.69
N LEU A 417 1.03 -18.03 -14.96
CA LEU A 417 2.03 -17.31 -15.75
C LEU A 417 2.38 -15.96 -15.10
N SER A 418 1.37 -15.21 -14.64
CA SER A 418 1.58 -13.94 -13.94
C SER A 418 2.41 -14.12 -12.67
N LEU A 419 2.03 -15.08 -11.82
CA LEU A 419 2.74 -15.36 -10.56
C LEU A 419 4.16 -15.88 -10.81
N PHE A 420 4.36 -16.74 -11.81
CA PHE A 420 5.68 -17.23 -12.18
C PHE A 420 6.56 -16.09 -12.68
N SER A 421 6.13 -15.38 -13.72
CA SER A 421 6.97 -14.38 -14.36
C SER A 421 7.23 -13.18 -13.47
N SER A 422 6.19 -12.67 -12.81
CA SER A 422 6.32 -11.51 -11.92
C SER A 422 6.97 -11.91 -10.58
N GLY A 423 6.72 -13.12 -10.08
CA GLY A 423 7.35 -13.63 -8.86
C GLY A 423 8.86 -13.86 -9.01
N VAL A 424 9.31 -14.41 -10.14
CA VAL A 424 10.75 -14.52 -10.41
C VAL A 424 11.39 -13.14 -10.55
N ALA A 425 10.72 -12.21 -11.24
CA ALA A 425 11.19 -10.82 -11.32
C ALA A 425 11.25 -10.14 -9.94
N TYR A 426 10.27 -10.39 -9.06
CA TYR A 426 10.20 -9.82 -7.71
C TYR A 426 11.48 -10.07 -6.89
N PHE A 427 12.01 -11.30 -6.93
CA PHE A 427 13.18 -11.69 -6.14
C PHE A 427 14.51 -11.38 -6.84
N ASN A 428 14.58 -11.41 -8.17
CA ASN A 428 15.83 -11.25 -8.90
C ASN A 428 16.22 -9.78 -9.19
N LYS A 429 15.30 -8.83 -9.03
CA LYS A 429 15.52 -7.45 -9.50
C LYS A 429 16.06 -6.48 -8.44
N SER A 430 16.26 -6.90 -7.19
CA SER A 430 16.64 -5.97 -6.12
C SER A 430 18.08 -5.41 -6.25
N ARG A 431 18.22 -4.36 -7.07
CA ARG A 431 19.40 -3.51 -7.20
C ARG A 431 19.42 -2.38 -6.17
N TYR A 432 18.51 -2.40 -5.19
CA TYR A 432 18.29 -1.29 -4.28
C TYR A 432 19.58 -0.87 -3.56
N CYS A 433 20.46 -1.84 -3.28
CA CYS A 433 21.78 -1.53 -2.76
C CYS A 433 22.88 -2.55 -3.09
N SER A 434 23.37 -2.56 -4.34
CA SER A 434 24.63 -3.26 -4.64
C SER A 434 25.86 -2.42 -4.27
N ASP A 435 25.79 -1.09 -4.40
CA ASP A 435 26.96 -0.19 -4.33
C ASP A 435 26.70 1.11 -3.53
N CYS A 436 25.79 1.11 -2.56
CA CYS A 436 25.50 2.32 -1.80
C CYS A 436 26.42 2.51 -0.60
N ALA A 437 26.64 3.76 -0.24
CA ALA A 437 27.33 4.12 0.99
C ALA A 437 26.52 3.66 2.21
N SER A 438 27.21 3.22 3.27
CA SER A 438 26.54 2.85 4.52
C SER A 438 26.03 4.11 5.22
N TRP A 439 24.71 4.23 5.40
CA TRP A 439 24.10 5.39 6.06
C TRP A 439 24.75 5.75 7.40
N LYS A 440 25.03 4.74 8.24
CA LYS A 440 25.67 4.96 9.54
C LYS A 440 27.09 5.54 9.41
N THR A 441 27.83 5.09 8.41
CA THR A 441 29.18 5.61 8.13
C THR A 441 29.10 7.04 7.61
N GLU A 442 28.19 7.31 6.66
CA GLU A 442 27.95 8.66 6.12
C GLU A 442 27.56 9.67 7.20
N VAL A 443 26.68 9.29 8.14
CA VAL A 443 26.28 10.15 9.27
C VAL A 443 27.45 10.42 10.22
N ARG A 444 28.30 9.41 10.48
CA ARG A 444 29.43 9.56 11.41
C ARG A 444 30.58 10.36 10.82
N GLN A 445 30.87 10.18 9.53
CA GLN A 445 32.03 10.77 8.87
C GLN A 445 31.65 12.06 8.15
N ASN A 446 30.77 11.98 7.15
CA ASN A 446 30.50 13.07 6.22
C ASN A 446 29.59 14.14 6.85
N PHE A 447 28.49 13.75 7.48
CA PHE A 447 27.56 14.71 8.08
C PHE A 447 28.23 15.60 9.16
N ARG A 448 29.21 15.06 9.89
CA ARG A 448 29.97 15.84 10.88
C ARG A 448 30.94 16.84 10.24
N GLN A 449 31.53 16.48 9.10
CA GLN A 449 32.54 17.28 8.41
C GLN A 449 31.94 18.38 7.53
N ASN A 450 30.97 18.03 6.68
CA ASN A 450 30.47 18.93 5.63
C ASN A 450 28.94 19.03 5.58
N LYS A 451 28.23 18.39 6.53
CA LYS A 451 26.76 18.37 6.56
C LYS A 451 26.15 17.80 5.28
N LYS A 452 26.84 16.88 4.60
CA LYS A 452 26.33 16.13 3.44
C LYS A 452 26.29 14.64 3.73
N ILE A 453 25.29 13.96 3.17
CA ILE A 453 25.11 12.51 3.30
C ILE A 453 24.79 11.93 1.92
N GLN A 454 25.58 10.96 1.46
CA GLN A 454 25.24 10.21 0.26
C GLN A 454 24.13 9.19 0.55
N ILE A 455 23.19 9.04 -0.38
CA ILE A 455 22.05 8.12 -0.25
C ILE A 455 21.84 7.31 -1.53
N SER A 456 20.89 6.38 -1.49
CA SER A 456 20.48 5.58 -2.65
C SER A 456 19.50 6.35 -3.54
N PRO A 457 19.47 6.08 -4.86
CA PRO A 457 20.53 5.40 -5.61
C PRO A 457 21.80 6.27 -5.69
N LYS A 458 22.92 5.69 -6.12
CA LYS A 458 24.20 6.41 -6.26
C LYS A 458 24.03 7.73 -7.02
N GLY A 459 24.64 8.80 -6.51
CA GLY A 459 24.57 10.15 -7.08
C GLY A 459 23.61 11.10 -6.34
N TRP A 460 22.76 10.57 -5.45
CA TRP A 460 21.91 11.40 -4.60
C TRP A 460 22.63 11.79 -3.32
N ILE A 461 22.54 13.08 -2.96
CA ILE A 461 23.20 13.66 -1.78
C ILE A 461 22.20 14.54 -1.05
N ILE A 462 22.04 14.31 0.25
CA ILE A 462 21.34 15.22 1.14
C ILE A 462 22.32 16.29 1.59
N ASP A 463 22.09 17.55 1.22
CA ASP A 463 22.92 18.68 1.62
C ASP A 463 22.18 19.51 2.68
N PHE A 464 22.66 19.50 3.92
CA PHE A 464 22.02 20.24 5.02
C PHE A 464 22.56 21.67 5.19
N ASN A 465 23.48 22.11 4.33
CA ASN A 465 23.89 23.51 4.31
C ASN A 465 22.75 24.36 3.69
N LEU A 466 22.40 25.44 4.37
CA LEU A 466 21.37 26.40 3.95
C LEU A 466 21.97 27.55 3.17
#